data_AF-A0A5B9QMF3-F1
#
_entry.id   AF-A0A5B9QMF3-F1
#
_cell.length_a   1.000
_cell.length_b   1.000
_cell.length_c   1.000
_cell.angle_alpha   90.00
_cell.angle_beta   90.00
_cell.angle_gamma   90.00
#
_symmetry.space_group_name_H-M   'P 1'
#
loop_
_entity.id
_entity.type
_entity.pdbx_description
1 polymer ?
#
loop_
_entity_poly.entity_id
_entity_poly.type
_entity_poly.pdbx_seq_one_letter_code
_entity_poly.pdbx_strand_id
1 'polypeptide(L)'
;MRILDADRFGVFEYASFDNVDDFRVERYLPPAATNITVDKYAQGFRARFTISQSQLDAYLDDVWRKYGDRSVVSRGEMLAMETVDEQSHQLYFGDLGWPYLDDANEVHGPTAGNGAGFTIWFSPSEGVAYQRGSYW
;
A
#
# COMPACT_ATOMS: atom_id res chain seq x y z
N MET A 1 33.27 5.71 1.00
CA MET A 1 32.08 6.19 1.75
C MET A 1 30.90 6.07 0.80
N ARG A 2 30.16 4.96 0.83
CA ARG A 2 28.88 4.83 0.11
C ARG A 2 27.87 5.65 0.90
N ILE A 3 27.17 6.54 0.22
CA ILE A 3 26.11 7.36 0.82
C ILE A 3 24.95 6.41 1.13
N LEU A 4 24.84 5.98 2.39
CA LEU A 4 23.79 5.08 2.88
C LEU A 4 22.36 5.61 2.65
N ASP A 5 22.20 6.91 2.39
CA ASP A 5 20.89 7.54 2.16
C ASP A 5 20.30 7.26 0.78
N ALA A 6 21.12 7.11 -0.26
CA ALA A 6 20.63 6.93 -1.63
C ALA A 6 19.98 5.56 -1.87
N ASP A 7 20.36 4.55 -1.08
CA ASP A 7 19.79 3.20 -1.16
C ASP A 7 18.52 3.07 -0.27
N ARG A 8 18.25 4.04 0.62
CA ARG A 8 17.20 3.94 1.64
C ARG A 8 15.92 4.68 1.28
N PHE A 9 16.02 5.84 0.63
CA PHE A 9 14.89 6.72 0.32
C PHE A 9 14.85 7.10 -1.16
N GLY A 10 13.66 7.44 -1.64
CA GLY A 10 13.39 7.73 -3.05
C GLY A 10 12.56 6.66 -3.73
N VAL A 11 12.54 6.70 -5.07
CA VAL A 11 11.71 5.85 -5.92
C VAL A 11 12.49 4.65 -6.42
N PHE A 12 11.90 3.45 -6.27
CA PHE A 12 12.46 2.17 -6.67
C PHE A 12 11.44 1.38 -7.48
N GLU A 13 11.90 0.62 -8.47
CA GLU A 13 11.05 -0.20 -9.33
C GLU A 13 11.43 -1.68 -9.21
N TYR A 14 10.43 -2.55 -9.15
CA TYR A 14 10.57 -3.98 -8.98
C TYR A 14 9.60 -4.72 -9.89
N ALA A 15 10.03 -5.84 -10.47
CA ALA A 15 9.16 -6.66 -11.31
C ALA A 15 8.11 -7.41 -10.48
N SER A 16 8.51 -7.94 -9.33
CA SER A 16 7.65 -8.68 -8.39
C SER A 16 8.06 -8.46 -6.94
N PHE A 17 7.21 -8.93 -6.02
CA PHE A 17 7.48 -8.91 -4.58
C PHE A 17 8.84 -9.53 -4.21
N ASP A 18 9.25 -10.63 -4.86
CA ASP A 18 10.51 -11.32 -4.58
C ASP A 18 11.77 -10.48 -4.88
N ASN A 19 11.62 -9.37 -5.62
CA ASN A 19 12.71 -8.44 -5.89
C ASN A 19 12.80 -7.29 -4.89
N VAL A 20 11.80 -7.14 -4.01
CA VAL A 20 11.81 -6.15 -2.95
C VAL A 20 12.76 -6.64 -1.85
N ASP A 21 13.81 -5.87 -1.58
CA ASP A 21 14.83 -6.14 -0.55
C ASP A 21 14.76 -5.06 0.53
N ASP A 22 13.56 -4.88 1.11
CA ASP A 22 13.32 -3.96 2.24
C ASP A 22 12.17 -4.50 3.07
N PHE A 23 12.52 -5.16 4.17
CA PHE A 23 11.56 -5.81 5.08
C PHE A 23 10.44 -4.88 5.57
N ARG A 24 10.68 -3.56 5.58
CA ARG A 24 9.69 -2.56 6.02
C ARG A 24 8.59 -2.35 4.98
N VAL A 25 8.90 -2.56 3.70
CA VAL A 25 7.94 -2.54 2.59
C VAL A 25 7.29 -3.91 2.46
N GLU A 26 8.09 -4.98 2.45
CA GLU A 26 7.61 -6.38 2.35
C GLU A 26 6.56 -6.72 3.42
N ARG A 27 6.69 -6.15 4.62
CA ARG A 27 5.74 -6.34 5.72
C ARG A 27 4.30 -5.97 5.34
N TYR A 28 4.13 -5.00 4.46
CA TYR A 28 2.82 -4.45 4.08
C TYR A 28 2.47 -4.69 2.61
N LEU A 29 3.43 -5.04 1.76
CA LEU A 29 3.16 -5.26 0.34
C LEU A 29 2.52 -6.63 0.11
N PRO A 30 1.48 -6.77 -0.73
CA PRO A 30 0.93 -8.08 -1.06
C PRO A 30 1.96 -8.97 -1.79
N PRO A 31 2.15 -10.24 -1.39
CA PRO A 31 3.11 -11.13 -2.05
C PRO A 31 2.82 -11.40 -3.54
N ALA A 32 1.56 -11.23 -3.97
CA ALA A 32 1.14 -11.39 -5.35
C ALA A 32 1.36 -10.14 -6.22
N ALA A 33 1.86 -9.04 -5.65
CA ALA A 33 2.06 -7.79 -6.37
C ALA A 33 3.15 -7.91 -7.45
N THR A 34 2.90 -7.26 -8.59
CA THR A 34 3.83 -7.16 -9.73
C THR A 34 3.88 -5.73 -10.27
N ASN A 35 4.85 -5.41 -11.14
CA ASN A 35 5.03 -4.06 -11.69
C ASN A 35 5.04 -2.99 -10.59
N ILE A 36 5.87 -3.20 -9.58
CA ILE A 36 5.85 -2.44 -8.34
C ILE A 36 6.75 -1.21 -8.49
N THR A 37 6.21 -0.04 -8.17
CA THR A 37 6.98 1.17 -7.91
C THR A 37 6.81 1.54 -6.45
N VAL A 38 7.89 1.79 -5.72
CA VAL A 38 7.88 2.16 -4.30
C VAL A 38 8.59 3.49 -4.12
N ASP A 39 7.90 4.47 -3.57
CA ASP A 39 8.49 5.71 -3.07
C ASP A 39 8.67 5.63 -1.54
N LYS A 40 9.92 5.53 -1.09
CA LYS A 40 10.29 5.37 0.32
C LYS A 40 10.67 6.71 0.94
N TYR A 41 10.12 7.00 2.12
CA TYR A 41 10.47 8.16 2.95
C TYR A 41 10.67 7.77 4.42
N ALA A 42 11.07 8.72 5.27
CA ALA A 42 11.54 8.45 6.63
C ALA A 42 10.57 7.61 7.50
N GLN A 43 9.26 7.84 7.35
CA GLN A 43 8.21 7.26 8.20
C GLN A 43 7.32 6.26 7.48
N GLY A 44 7.63 5.88 6.24
CA GLY A 44 6.76 5.00 5.47
C GLY A 44 7.15 4.87 4.01
N PHE A 45 6.17 4.43 3.23
CA PHE A 45 6.28 4.36 1.78
C PHE A 45 4.92 4.57 1.11
N ARG A 46 5.00 4.95 -0.16
CA ARG A 46 3.91 4.85 -1.13
C ARG A 46 4.28 3.80 -2.14
N ALA A 47 3.34 3.00 -2.61
CA ALA A 47 3.58 2.03 -3.67
C ALA A 47 2.47 2.04 -4.70
N ARG A 48 2.84 1.72 -5.95
CA ARG A 48 1.96 1.40 -7.05
C ARG A 48 2.28 -0.01 -7.53
N PHE A 49 1.28 -0.85 -7.75
CA PHE A 49 1.49 -2.20 -8.26
C PHE A 49 0.25 -2.77 -8.96
N THR A 50 0.46 -3.82 -9.74
CA THR A 50 -0.59 -4.64 -10.35
C THR A 50 -0.94 -5.80 -9.44
N ILE A 51 -2.24 -6.05 -9.25
CA ILE A 51 -2.79 -7.18 -8.49
C ILE A 51 -4.23 -7.48 -8.96
N SER A 52 -4.70 -8.72 -8.87
CA SER A 52 -6.13 -9.01 -9.08
C SER A 52 -6.96 -8.73 -7.82
N GLN A 53 -8.27 -8.47 -7.99
CA GLN A 53 -9.20 -8.34 -6.86
C GLN A 53 -9.14 -9.56 -5.92
N SER A 54 -9.16 -10.77 -6.48
CA SER A 54 -9.14 -12.00 -5.68
C SER A 54 -7.84 -12.19 -4.89
N GLN A 55 -6.71 -11.75 -5.44
CA GLN A 55 -5.42 -11.76 -4.74
C GLN A 55 -5.37 -10.71 -3.64
N LEU A 56 -5.93 -9.52 -3.89
CA LEU A 56 -6.04 -8.45 -2.90
C LEU A 56 -6.95 -8.88 -1.74
N ASP A 57 -8.11 -9.47 -2.02
CA ASP A 57 -9.05 -9.95 -1.01
C ASP A 57 -8.40 -11.04 -0.14
N ALA A 58 -7.74 -12.01 -0.77
CA ALA A 58 -7.03 -13.08 -0.05
C ALA A 58 -5.89 -12.52 0.84
N TYR A 59 -5.17 -11.51 0.34
CA TYR A 59 -4.15 -10.81 1.11
C TYR A 59 -4.76 -10.09 2.32
N LEU A 60 -5.83 -9.33 2.12
CA LEU A 60 -6.54 -8.60 3.19
C LEU A 60 -7.10 -9.57 4.25
N ASP A 61 -7.68 -10.69 3.83
CA ASP A 61 -8.16 -11.73 4.73
C ASP A 61 -7.04 -12.31 5.59
N ASP A 62 -5.87 -12.59 5.00
CA ASP A 62 -4.73 -13.13 5.73
C ASP A 62 -4.18 -12.14 6.77
N VAL A 63 -3.96 -10.88 6.40
CA VAL A 63 -3.43 -9.88 7.33
C VAL A 63 -4.41 -9.56 8.46
N TRP A 64 -5.73 -9.48 8.16
CA TRP A 64 -6.75 -9.28 9.19
C TRP A 64 -6.87 -10.49 10.11
N ARG A 65 -6.78 -11.71 9.58
CA ARG A 65 -6.72 -12.93 10.41
C ARG A 65 -5.50 -12.94 11.33
N LYS A 66 -4.35 -12.48 10.83
CA LYS A 66 -3.07 -12.56 11.55
C LYS A 66 -2.89 -11.44 12.59
N TYR A 67 -3.39 -10.24 12.30
CA TYR A 67 -3.12 -9.04 13.09
C TYR A 67 -4.38 -8.31 13.57
N GLY A 68 -5.57 -8.73 13.17
CA GLY A 68 -6.84 -8.08 13.52
C GLY A 68 -7.08 -7.98 15.03
N ASP A 69 -6.73 -9.01 15.80
CA ASP A 69 -6.86 -9.00 17.27
C ASP A 69 -5.96 -7.97 17.97
N ARG A 70 -4.95 -7.46 17.25
CA ARG A 70 -4.02 -6.42 17.74
C ARG A 70 -4.33 -5.04 17.15
N SER A 71 -5.35 -4.97 16.29
CA SER A 71 -5.77 -3.74 15.65
C SER A 71 -6.54 -2.88 16.63
N VAL A 72 -6.29 -1.56 16.64
CA VAL A 72 -7.12 -0.61 17.41
C VAL A 72 -8.42 -0.24 16.71
N VAL A 73 -8.60 -0.71 15.48
CA VAL A 73 -9.80 -0.53 14.64
C VAL A 73 -10.28 -1.88 14.15
N SER A 74 -11.60 -2.07 14.12
CA SER A 74 -12.21 -3.30 13.61
C SER A 74 -12.29 -3.24 12.09
N ARG A 75 -12.14 -4.39 11.40
CA ARG A 75 -12.23 -4.45 9.92
C ARG A 75 -13.47 -3.75 9.38
N GLY A 76 -14.64 -3.96 10.01
CA GLY A 76 -15.91 -3.38 9.58
C GLY A 76 -16.08 -1.89 9.81
N GLU A 77 -15.31 -1.28 10.73
CA GLU A 77 -15.39 0.16 11.01
C GLU A 77 -14.71 1.00 9.93
N MET A 78 -13.82 0.37 9.14
CA MET A 78 -13.10 1.00 8.03
C MET A 78 -13.58 0.53 6.65
N LEU A 79 -14.63 -0.30 6.57
CA LEU A 79 -15.20 -0.82 5.32
C LEU A 79 -16.06 0.21 4.57
N ALA A 80 -15.97 1.50 4.88
CA ALA A 80 -16.53 2.51 4.00
C ALA A 80 -15.70 2.50 2.71
N MET A 81 -16.10 1.64 1.76
CA MET A 81 -15.59 1.60 0.39
C MET A 81 -16.07 2.88 -0.29
N GLU A 82 -15.51 4.01 0.14
CA GLU A 82 -15.68 5.26 -0.54
C GLU A 82 -14.81 5.21 -1.79
N THR A 83 -15.44 5.52 -2.93
CA THR A 83 -14.69 5.79 -4.14
C THR A 83 -13.75 6.95 -3.84
N VAL A 84 -12.48 6.75 -4.12
CA VAL A 84 -11.47 7.76 -3.89
C VAL A 84 -11.66 8.88 -4.90
N ASP A 85 -11.91 10.10 -4.43
CA ASP A 85 -12.01 11.25 -5.33
C ASP A 85 -10.64 11.71 -5.86
N GLU A 86 -10.67 12.45 -6.96
CA GLU A 86 -9.45 12.97 -7.60
C GLU A 86 -8.66 13.90 -6.65
N GLN A 87 -9.35 14.64 -5.78
CA GLN A 87 -8.71 15.54 -4.83
C GLN A 87 -7.84 14.79 -3.82
N SER A 88 -8.35 13.67 -3.30
CA SER A 88 -7.63 12.77 -2.40
C SER A 88 -6.42 12.18 -3.12
N HIS A 89 -6.58 11.76 -4.38
CA HIS A 89 -5.46 11.28 -5.19
C HIS A 89 -4.36 12.32 -5.35
N GLN A 90 -4.71 13.54 -5.73
CA GLN A 90 -3.73 14.62 -5.86
C GLN A 90 -3.01 14.90 -4.54
N LEU A 91 -3.72 14.82 -3.41
CA LEU A 91 -3.14 15.04 -2.09
C LEU A 91 -2.08 13.99 -1.72
N TYR A 92 -2.31 12.72 -2.03
CA TYR A 92 -1.46 11.61 -1.55
C TYR A 92 -0.45 11.09 -2.57
N PHE A 93 -0.74 11.20 -3.86
CA PHE A 93 0.07 10.62 -4.94
C PHE A 93 0.35 11.58 -6.11
N GLY A 94 -0.19 12.81 -6.09
CA GLY A 94 -0.08 13.76 -7.21
C GLY A 94 1.36 14.17 -7.56
N ASP A 95 2.26 14.18 -6.59
CA ASP A 95 3.70 14.45 -6.77
C ASP A 95 4.47 13.31 -7.46
N LEU A 96 3.91 12.10 -7.51
CA LEU A 96 4.54 10.93 -8.13
C LEU A 96 4.22 10.78 -9.63
N GLY A 97 3.33 11.62 -10.17
CA GLY A 97 2.93 11.56 -11.57
C GLY A 97 2.12 10.31 -11.95
N TRP A 98 1.59 9.58 -10.96
CA TRP A 98 0.72 8.43 -11.20
C TRP A 98 -0.68 8.90 -11.60
N PRO A 99 -1.32 8.23 -12.59
CA PRO A 99 -2.65 8.62 -13.05
C PRO A 99 -3.69 8.43 -11.94
N TYR A 100 -4.74 9.25 -11.97
CA TYR A 100 -5.90 9.03 -11.12
C TYR A 100 -6.67 7.78 -11.57
N LEU A 101 -7.19 7.02 -10.60
CA LEU A 101 -7.98 5.80 -10.79
C LEU A 101 -9.43 6.11 -10.40
N ASP A 102 -10.31 6.25 -11.39
CA ASP A 102 -11.68 6.77 -11.21
C ASP A 102 -12.65 5.79 -10.53
N ASP A 103 -12.38 4.49 -10.61
CA ASP A 103 -13.13 3.41 -9.97
C ASP A 103 -12.43 2.84 -8.72
N ALA A 104 -11.38 3.51 -8.23
CA ALA A 104 -10.62 3.00 -7.10
C ALA A 104 -11.41 3.06 -5.79
N ASN A 105 -11.42 1.94 -5.08
CA ASN A 105 -12.02 1.83 -3.75
C ASN A 105 -10.93 1.79 -2.68
N GLU A 106 -11.13 2.55 -1.61
CA GLU A 106 -10.26 2.52 -0.44
C GLU A 106 -10.55 1.31 0.44
N VAL A 107 -9.49 0.61 0.84
CA VAL A 107 -9.51 -0.50 1.79
C VAL A 107 -8.36 -0.37 2.78
N HIS A 108 -8.58 -0.82 4.02
CA HIS A 108 -7.63 -0.65 5.09
C HIS A 108 -7.11 -2.00 5.62
N GLY A 109 -5.83 -2.00 5.98
CA GLY A 109 -5.24 -3.06 6.79
C GLY A 109 -5.44 -2.83 8.31
N PRO A 110 -5.02 -3.80 9.14
CA PRO A 110 -4.97 -3.65 10.58
C PRO A 110 -4.11 -2.44 11.02
N THR A 111 -4.55 -1.72 12.04
CA THR A 111 -3.83 -0.53 12.57
C THR A 111 -3.31 -0.80 13.97
N ALA A 112 -1.99 -0.67 14.17
CA ALA A 112 -1.35 -0.81 15.47
C ALA A 112 -1.69 0.36 16.40
N GLY A 113 -1.50 0.19 17.71
CA GLY A 113 -1.82 1.21 18.71
C GLY A 113 -1.04 2.52 18.62
N ASN A 114 0.04 2.56 17.85
CA ASN A 114 0.77 3.80 17.53
C ASN A 114 0.36 4.42 16.18
N GLY A 115 -0.70 3.93 15.54
CA GLY A 115 -1.21 4.40 14.25
C GLY A 115 -0.50 3.83 13.02
N ALA A 116 0.49 2.94 13.19
CA ALA A 116 1.13 2.26 12.06
C ALA A 116 0.16 1.26 11.42
N GLY A 117 0.15 1.20 10.09
CA GLY A 117 -0.79 0.41 9.31
C GLY A 117 -0.61 0.71 7.84
N PHE A 118 -1.59 0.30 7.03
CA PHE A 118 -1.59 0.63 5.62
C PHE A 118 -3.00 0.81 5.07
N THR A 119 -3.09 1.60 4.02
CA THR A 119 -4.28 1.82 3.20
C THR A 119 -3.95 1.42 1.76
N ILE A 120 -4.88 0.77 1.07
CA ILE A 120 -4.80 0.46 -0.36
C ILE A 120 -5.99 1.11 -1.07
N TRP A 121 -5.75 1.70 -2.23
CA TRP A 121 -6.75 2.13 -3.18
C TRP A 121 -6.65 1.26 -4.42
N PHE A 122 -7.69 0.50 -4.73
CA PHE A 122 -7.64 -0.49 -5.79
C PHE A 122 -8.68 -0.22 -6.87
N SER A 123 -8.23 -0.14 -8.12
CA SER A 123 -9.04 -0.09 -9.33
C SER A 123 -9.28 -1.50 -9.88
N PRO A 124 -10.51 -2.03 -9.82
CA PRO A 124 -10.81 -3.34 -10.39
C PRO A 124 -10.72 -3.38 -11.91
N SER A 125 -11.05 -2.27 -12.60
CA SER A 125 -11.01 -2.21 -14.07
C SER A 125 -9.57 -2.19 -14.62
N GLU A 126 -8.64 -1.53 -13.93
CA GLU A 126 -7.23 -1.49 -14.34
C GLU A 126 -6.38 -2.61 -13.72
N GLY A 127 -6.83 -3.21 -12.62
CA GLY A 127 -6.02 -4.15 -11.84
C GLY A 127 -4.80 -3.50 -11.19
N VAL A 128 -4.91 -2.20 -10.87
CA VAL A 128 -3.85 -1.38 -10.29
C VAL A 128 -4.24 -0.97 -8.87
N ALA A 129 -3.28 -1.03 -7.96
CA ALA A 129 -3.40 -0.57 -6.59
C ALA A 129 -2.38 0.52 -6.27
N TYR A 130 -2.81 1.52 -5.51
CA TYR A 130 -1.93 2.43 -4.76
C TYR A 130 -1.98 2.07 -3.29
N GLN A 131 -0.83 2.11 -2.63
CA GLN A 131 -0.72 1.79 -1.22
C GLN A 131 0.04 2.89 -0.49
N ARG A 132 -0.40 3.20 0.72
CA ARG A 132 0.37 3.98 1.69
C ARG A 132 0.58 3.12 2.93
N GLY A 133 1.84 2.90 3.29
CA GLY A 133 2.23 2.19 4.50
C GLY A 133 3.01 3.12 5.44
N SER A 134 2.64 3.12 6.72
CA SER A 134 3.39 3.82 7.76
C SER A 134 4.24 2.82 8.53
N TYR A 135 5.54 3.07 8.60
CA TYR A 135 6.46 2.19 9.31
C TYR A 135 6.13 2.16 10.81
N TRP A 136 6.34 0.99 11.40
CA TRP A 136 6.25 0.76 12.83
C TRP A 136 7.59 0.97 13.52
#